data_AF-A0A2M7GMV9-F1
#
_entry.id   AF-A0A2M7GMV9-F1
#
_cell.length_a   1.000
_cell.length_b   1.000
_cell.length_c   1.000
_cell.angle_alpha   90.00
_cell.angle_beta   90.00
_cell.angle_gamma   90.00
#
_symmetry.space_group_name_H-M   'P 1'
#
loop_
_entity.id
_entity.type
_entity.pdbx_description
1 polymer ?
#
loop_
_entity_poly.entity_id
_entity_poly.type
_entity_poly.pdbx_seq_one_letter_code
_entity_poly.pdbx_strand_id
1 'polypeptide(L)' 'MARDLYPVTCPQCGEAQNAMAGGFDPDRSPFGPVTCMVCGRDFSRDEYLAGLTRAAARRRPGSNVVPLRRQ' A
#
# COMPACT_ATOMS: atom_id res chain seq x y z
N MET A 1 -0.59 15.54 7.55
CA MET A 1 -1.85 14.76 7.47
C MET A 1 -1.46 13.44 6.84
N ALA A 2 -1.51 12.35 7.58
CA ALA A 2 -1.13 11.03 7.05
C ALA A 2 -2.18 10.56 6.05
N ARG A 3 -1.75 10.11 4.87
CA ARG A 3 -2.65 9.49 3.89
C ARG A 3 -3.06 8.12 4.40
N ASP A 4 -4.34 7.79 4.24
CA ASP A 4 -4.80 6.43 4.46
C ASP A 4 -4.02 5.47 3.54
N LEU A 5 -3.47 4.41 4.13
CA LEU A 5 -2.78 3.36 3.40
C LEU A 5 -3.80 2.35 2.89
N TYR A 6 -3.79 2.13 1.59
CA TYR A 6 -4.65 1.16 0.92
C TYR A 6 -3.80 0.02 0.34
N PRO A 7 -4.36 -1.20 0.24
CA PRO A 7 -3.73 -2.30 -0.47
C PRO A 7 -3.40 -1.90 -1.91
N VAL A 8 -2.11 -1.92 -2.26
CA VAL A 8 -1.63 -1.60 -3.61
C VAL A 8 -1.37 -2.90 -4.35
N THR A 9 -2.04 -3.06 -5.49
CA THR A 9 -1.86 -4.21 -6.39
C THR A 9 -0.41 -4.30 -6.88
N CYS A 10 0.23 -5.45 -6.67
CA CYS A 10 1.55 -5.74 -7.20
C CYS A 10 1.50 -5.90 -8.73
N PRO A 11 2.34 -5.21 -9.51
CA PRO A 11 2.35 -5.34 -10.95
C PRO A 11 2.90 -6.68 -11.44
N GLN A 12 3.65 -7.41 -10.60
CA GLN A 12 4.25 -8.69 -10.98
C GLN A 12 3.29 -9.87 -10.80
N CYS A 13 2.61 -9.96 -9.64
CA CYS A 13 1.76 -11.11 -9.33
C CYS A 13 0.26 -10.77 -9.26
N GLY A 14 -0.13 -9.50 -9.33
CA GLY A 14 -1.53 -9.07 -9.26
C GLY A 14 -2.14 -9.03 -7.85
N GLU A 15 -1.41 -9.46 -6.82
CA GLU A 15 -1.87 -9.49 -5.43
C GLU A 15 -1.66 -8.14 -4.72
N ALA A 16 -2.57 -7.77 -3.81
CA ALA A 16 -2.50 -6.50 -3.07
C ALA A 16 -1.99 -6.65 -1.61
N GLN A 17 -1.27 -7.72 -1.31
CA GLN A 17 -0.73 -7.95 0.03
C GLN A 17 0.64 -7.26 0.20
N ASN A 18 0.64 -6.04 0.72
CA ASN A 18 1.86 -5.25 0.94
C ASN A 18 2.41 -5.43 2.36
N ALA A 19 3.73 -5.48 2.49
CA ALA A 19 4.45 -5.37 3.75
C ALA A 19 5.19 -4.03 3.86
N MET A 20 5.13 -3.44 5.05
CA MET A 20 5.68 -2.13 5.36
C MET A 20 6.19 -2.13 6.80
N ALA A 21 7.17 -1.28 7.10
CA ALA A 21 7.67 -1.06 8.45
C ALA A 21 6.60 -0.43 9.37
N GLY A 22 6.75 -0.61 10.69
CA GLY A 22 5.89 0.06 11.66
C GLY A 22 6.02 1.58 11.58
N GLY A 23 4.90 2.30 11.55
CA GLY A 23 4.91 3.76 11.39
C GLY A 23 5.30 4.23 9.99
N PHE A 24 5.15 3.37 8.98
CA PHE A 24 5.33 3.75 7.58
C PHE A 24 4.37 4.89 7.22
N ASP A 25 4.95 5.94 6.63
CA ASP A 25 4.23 7.09 6.09
C ASP A 25 4.69 7.27 4.63
N PRO A 26 3.76 7.29 3.66
CA PRO A 26 4.10 7.30 2.24
C PRO A 26 4.60 8.67 1.75
N ASP A 27 4.27 9.76 2.46
CA ASP A 27 4.70 11.12 2.11
C ASP A 27 6.02 11.49 2.80
N ARG A 28 6.36 10.83 3.91
CA ARG A 28 7.60 11.04 4.65
C ARG A 28 8.82 10.61 3.83
N SER A 29 9.87 11.44 3.93
CA SER A 29 11.21 11.09 3.48
C SER A 29 12.08 10.72 4.69
N PRO A 30 12.87 9.63 4.66
CA PRO A 30 13.02 8.69 3.55
C PRO A 30 11.77 7.79 3.38
N PHE A 31 11.50 7.38 2.14
CA PHE A 31 10.45 6.40 1.84
C PHE A 31 10.84 5.05 2.42
N GLY A 32 10.02 4.52 3.33
CA GLY A 32 10.26 3.21 3.91
C GLY A 32 10.11 2.09 2.88
N PRO A 33 10.77 0.95 3.07
CA PRO A 33 10.66 -0.17 2.15
C PRO A 33 9.22 -0.70 2.14
N VAL A 34 8.69 -0.93 0.94
CA VAL A 34 7.41 -1.60 0.74
C VAL A 34 7.64 -2.79 -0.17
N THR A 35 7.14 -3.96 0.21
CA THR A 35 7.30 -5.19 -0.57
C THR A 35 5.98 -5.95 -0.74
N CYS A 36 5.88 -6.78 -1.77
CA CYS A 36 4.78 -7.70 -1.95
C CYS A 36 5.03 -8.97 -1.11
N MET A 37 4.09 -9.32 -0.24
CA MET A 37 4.19 -10.53 0.59
C MET A 37 4.08 -11.83 -0.20
N VAL A 38 3.50 -11.80 -1.40
CA VAL A 38 3.26 -13.01 -2.20
C VAL A 38 4.47 -13.36 -3.06
N CYS A 39 5.03 -12.37 -3.77
CA CYS A 39 6.14 -12.60 -4.69
C CYS A 39 7.48 -12.01 -4.23
N GLY A 40 7.51 -11.31 -3.09
CA GLY A 40 8.73 -10.73 -2.52
C GLY A 40 9.22 -9.45 -3.20
N ARG A 41 8.55 -8.99 -4.26
CA ARG A 41 8.97 -7.82 -5.04
C ARG A 41 8.95 -6.54 -4.21
N ASP A 42 9.99 -5.72 -4.33
CA ASP A 42 10.05 -4.37 -3.79
C ASP A 42 9.29 -3.36 -4.66
N PHE A 43 8.70 -2.37 -4.00
CA PHE A 43 8.07 -1.23 -4.65
C PHE A 43 8.98 -0.02 -4.51
N SER A 44 9.19 0.68 -5.63
CA SER A 44 9.71 2.04 -5.60
C SER A 44 8.65 3.01 -5.06
N ARG A 45 9.08 4.15 -4.51
CA ARG A 45 8.19 5.20 -3.99
C ARG A 45 7.10 5.59 -4.99
N ASP A 46 7.48 5.92 -6.20
CA ASP A 46 6.56 6.39 -7.24
C ASP A 46 5.55 5.31 -7.65
N GLU A 47 6.00 4.05 -7.79
CA GLU A 47 5.13 2.92 -8.11
C GLU A 47 4.07 2.72 -7.01
N TYR A 48 4.50 2.76 -5.74
CA TYR A 48 3.62 2.62 -4.61
C TYR A 48 2.61 3.78 -4.53
N LEU A 49 3.06 5.03 -4.68
CA LEU A 49 2.18 6.21 -4.61
C LEU A 49 1.16 6.26 -5.76
N ALA A 50 1.56 5.88 -6.97
CA ALA A 50 0.66 5.77 -8.10
C ALA A 50 -0.42 4.70 -7.84
N GLY A 51 0.00 3.52 -7.36
CA GLY A 51 -0.90 2.44 -6.97
C GLY A 51 -1.86 2.85 -5.84
N LEU A 52 -1.34 3.54 -4.82
CA LEU A 52 -2.10 4.03 -3.68
C LEU A 52 -3.20 5.02 -4.12
N THR A 53 -2.86 5.94 -5.02
CA THR A 53 -3.82 6.92 -5.58
C THR A 53 -4.93 6.23 -6.37
N ARG A 54 -4.58 5.19 -7.16
CA ARG A 54 -5.57 4.38 -7.89
C ARG A 54 -6.46 3.58 -6.95
N ALA A 55 -5.90 3.01 -5.88
CA ALA A 55 -6.65 2.26 -4.87
C ALA A 55 -7.60 3.18 -4.09
N ALA A 56 -7.15 4.38 -3.71
CA ALA A 56 -7.97 5.41 -3.08
C ALA A 56 -9.17 5.80 -3.95
N ALA A 57 -8.95 6.02 -5.25
CA ALA A 57 -10.02 6.37 -6.19
C ALA A 57 -11.06 5.25 -6.36
N ARG A 58 -10.65 3.98 -6.20
CA ARG A 58 -11.55 2.82 -6.22
C ARG A 58 -12.32 2.65 -4.91
N ARG A 59 -11.85 3.24 -3.81
CA ARG A 59 -12.51 3.15 -2.51
C ARG A 59 -13.69 4.12 -2.50
N ARG A 60 -14.90 3.58 -2.42
CA ARG A 60 -16.11 4.39 -2.23
C ARG A 60 -16.25 4.70 -0.73
N PRO A 61 -16.48 5.96 -0.31
CA PRO A 61 -16.70 6.27 1.09
C PRO A 61 -17.90 5.45 1.62
N GLY A 62 -17.66 4.62 2.64
CA GLY A 62 -18.65 3.68 3.20
C GLY A 62 -18.44 2.20 2.84
N SER A 63 -17.45 1.84 2.01
CA SER A 63 -17.09 0.44 1.81
C SER A 63 -16.46 -0.15 3.07
N ASN A 64 -17.04 -1.22 3.63
CA ASN A 64 -16.51 -2.06 4.72
C ASN A 64 -15.21 -2.79 4.31
N VAL A 65 -14.18 -2.05 3.90
CA VAL A 65 -12.84 -2.61 3.71
C VAL A 65 -12.24 -2.72 5.09
N VAL A 66 -12.39 -3.88 5.71
CA VAL A 66 -11.79 -4.23 6.99
C VAL A 66 -10.27 -4.04 6.85
N PRO A 67 -9.62 -3.16 7.63
CA PRO A 67 -8.17 -3.03 7.60
C PRO A 67 -7.56 -4.39 7.97
N LEU A 68 -6.46 -4.75 7.31
CA LEU A 68 -5.66 -5.93 7.66
C LEU A 68 -5.25 -5.81 9.13
N ARG A 69 -6.02 -6.45 10.02
CA ARG A 69 -5.71 -6.54 11.44
C ARG A 69 -4.47 -7.41 11.55
N ARG A 70 -3.39 -6.86 12.12
CA ARG A 70 -2.27 -7.66 12.62
C ARG A 70 -2.73 -8.44 13.84
N GLN A 71 -2.42 -9.72 13.86
CA GLN A 71 -2.57 -10.63 15.00
C GLN A 71 -1.44 -10.37 15.98
#